data_AF-A0A7S7MZC2-F1
#
_entry.id   AF-A0A7S7MZC2-F1
#
_cell.length_a   1.000
_cell.length_b   1.000
_cell.length_c   1.000
_cell.angle_alpha   90.00
_cell.angle_beta   90.00
_cell.angle_gamma   90.00
#
_symmetry.space_group_name_H-M   'P 1'
#
loop_
_entity.id
_entity.type
_entity.pdbx_description
1 polymer ?
#
loop_
_entity_poly.entity_id
_entity_poly.type
_entity_poly.pdbx_seq_one_letter_code
_entity_poly.pdbx_strand_id
1 'polypeptide(L)'
;MATVPSGPSNTFRAIQTFQSRDERGGDIKHNGLPSKSPEDATKQLWRQSPGWSDKNGDGLYDVTYEFRTPPKSEHKQQFNKTGFTDVLENQRHQTRLGLQSIEDVANVKFTESAKTANSEGHITIGNYAQKIDTKGHPYNGNPHAVLPKPNDARSGDVWFVNKDGDKSVANAALGNAGRYTIVHELGHAMGLAHPGDYNGSMKKTQVSHHEDSQSHSIMSYRGERTSYMNHGGWRASAPMLDDISAYQDKYGANHATRKDDTTYGFNSNTDRDFLSVKSGRDKMVAAIWDGGGNDTLDFSGYTQDQKISLKDGSFSDVGGLKGNVGIAYNAIIENAIGGAGNDLLVGNEVANQLKGGDGNDRLYGAGGADMLWGGKGKDEFVYGKLSESTQAEPDRIMDFVSGEDKVDVSGIRVSLGKGQLTFVDAFSGISGEVVLAYNPVLKISTLEISGAPGEPNFVLHVEGQMQRSDIVS
;
A
#
# COMPACT_ATOMS: atom_id res chain seq x y z
N MET A 1 -42.53 -19.12 5.98
CA MET A 1 -41.13 -19.22 6.45
C MET A 1 -40.24 -19.00 5.24
N ALA A 2 -39.55 -17.87 5.16
CA ALA A 2 -38.50 -17.71 4.16
C ALA A 2 -37.38 -18.70 4.49
N THR A 3 -36.95 -19.51 3.52
CA THR A 3 -35.87 -20.47 3.68
C THR A 3 -34.59 -19.72 4.00
N VAL A 4 -33.97 -20.00 5.15
CA VAL A 4 -32.64 -19.44 5.49
C VAL A 4 -31.65 -19.86 4.39
N PRO A 5 -30.89 -18.92 3.79
CA PRO A 5 -29.91 -19.26 2.77
C PRO A 5 -28.88 -20.28 3.28
N SER A 6 -28.54 -21.26 2.45
CA SER A 6 -27.59 -22.32 2.84
C SER A 6 -26.16 -21.82 3.11
N GLY A 7 -25.80 -20.63 2.61
CA GLY A 7 -24.49 -20.01 2.82
C GLY A 7 -24.60 -18.62 3.44
N PRO A 8 -23.45 -17.95 3.67
CA PRO A 8 -23.43 -16.65 4.33
C PRO A 8 -24.01 -15.56 3.40
N SER A 9 -24.19 -14.36 3.94
CA SER A 9 -24.71 -13.20 3.20
C SER A 9 -23.84 -12.85 1.98
N ASN A 10 -24.39 -12.05 1.07
CA ASN A 10 -23.61 -11.54 -0.05
C ASN A 10 -22.53 -10.54 0.41
N THR A 11 -22.81 -9.77 1.47
CA THR A 11 -21.87 -8.84 2.08
C THR A 11 -20.64 -9.58 2.59
N PHE A 12 -20.82 -10.63 3.40
CA PHE A 12 -19.72 -11.43 3.92
C PHE A 12 -18.88 -12.06 2.79
N ARG A 13 -19.51 -12.60 1.74
CA ARG A 13 -18.78 -13.15 0.58
C ARG A 13 -17.98 -12.09 -0.17
N ALA A 14 -18.51 -10.87 -0.28
CA ALA A 14 -17.80 -9.77 -0.92
C ALA A 14 -16.58 -9.35 -0.10
N ILE A 15 -16.68 -9.33 1.23
CA ILE A 15 -15.56 -9.10 2.15
C ILE A 15 -14.49 -10.19 1.98
N GLN A 16 -14.87 -11.47 2.00
CA GLN A 16 -13.93 -12.57 1.79
C GLN A 16 -13.20 -12.47 0.45
N THR A 17 -13.92 -12.13 -0.62
CA THR A 17 -13.33 -11.91 -1.95
C THR A 17 -12.34 -10.74 -1.96
N PHE A 18 -12.63 -9.68 -1.20
CA PHE A 18 -11.74 -8.52 -1.07
C PHE A 18 -10.49 -8.85 -0.25
N GLN A 19 -10.64 -9.55 0.88
CA GLN A 19 -9.52 -10.00 1.72
C GLN A 19 -8.55 -10.94 0.99
N SER A 20 -9.05 -11.80 0.10
CA SER A 20 -8.23 -12.73 -0.68
C SER A 20 -7.72 -12.13 -2.01
N ARG A 21 -8.10 -10.89 -2.36
CA ARG A 21 -7.84 -10.31 -3.68
C ARG A 21 -6.35 -10.17 -3.99
N ASP A 22 -5.58 -9.81 -2.97
CA ASP A 22 -4.17 -9.46 -3.08
C ASP A 22 -3.24 -10.61 -2.65
N GLU A 23 -3.79 -11.80 -2.37
CA GLU A 23 -3.01 -13.01 -2.14
C GLU A 23 -2.09 -13.32 -3.32
N ARG A 24 -0.84 -13.67 -3.02
CA ARG A 24 0.21 -13.91 -4.00
C ARG A 24 1.24 -14.95 -3.53
N GLY A 25 1.94 -15.55 -4.48
CA GLY A 25 2.91 -16.63 -4.24
C GLY A 25 2.29 -18.03 -4.26
N GLY A 26 3.09 -19.03 -3.84
CA GLY A 26 2.69 -20.43 -3.87
C GLY A 26 2.34 -20.93 -5.28
N ASP A 27 1.27 -21.72 -5.39
CA ASP A 27 0.78 -22.28 -6.66
C ASP A 27 -0.16 -21.33 -7.43
N ILE A 28 -0.37 -20.09 -6.94
CA ILE A 28 -1.25 -19.12 -7.57
C ILE A 28 -0.73 -18.76 -8.97
N LYS A 29 -1.64 -18.78 -9.95
CA LYS A 29 -1.36 -18.36 -11.33
C LYS A 29 -2.44 -17.43 -11.84
N HIS A 30 -2.01 -16.39 -12.55
CA HIS A 30 -2.91 -15.43 -13.18
C HIS A 30 -2.56 -15.29 -14.65
N ASN A 31 -3.52 -15.59 -15.53
CA ASN A 31 -3.35 -15.53 -16.98
C ASN A 31 -2.10 -16.29 -17.48
N GLY A 32 -1.82 -17.44 -16.86
CA GLY A 32 -0.68 -18.30 -17.19
C GLY A 32 0.68 -17.87 -16.62
N LEU A 33 0.76 -16.72 -15.94
CA LEU A 33 1.97 -16.29 -15.22
C LEU A 33 1.92 -16.80 -13.77
N PRO A 34 3.04 -17.28 -13.21
CA PRO A 34 3.12 -17.58 -11.79
C PRO A 34 2.99 -16.28 -10.98
N SER A 35 2.35 -16.37 -9.82
CA SER A 35 2.40 -15.33 -8.80
C SER A 35 3.64 -15.54 -7.94
N LYS A 36 4.39 -14.47 -7.63
CA LYS A 36 5.54 -14.55 -6.72
C LYS A 36 5.18 -14.03 -5.35
N SER A 37 5.74 -14.64 -4.30
CA SER A 37 5.71 -14.04 -2.96
C SER A 37 6.55 -12.75 -2.92
N PRO A 38 6.40 -11.92 -1.88
CA PRO A 38 7.21 -10.71 -1.69
C PRO A 38 8.72 -11.02 -1.62
N GLU A 39 9.10 -12.14 -1.00
CA GLU A 39 10.50 -12.56 -0.87
C GLU A 39 11.08 -12.95 -2.23
N ASP A 40 10.31 -13.66 -3.06
CA ASP A 40 10.78 -14.08 -4.39
C ASP A 40 10.76 -12.93 -5.40
N ALA A 41 9.90 -11.93 -5.22
CA ALA A 41 9.95 -10.66 -5.95
C ALA A 41 11.20 -9.85 -5.53
N THR A 42 11.50 -9.79 -4.23
CA THR A 42 12.68 -9.13 -3.67
C THR A 42 13.98 -9.73 -4.23
N LYS A 43 14.14 -11.06 -4.18
CA LYS A 43 15.28 -11.76 -4.78
C LYS A 43 15.42 -11.45 -6.27
N GLN A 44 14.29 -11.34 -6.97
CA GLN A 44 14.28 -11.00 -8.38
C GLN A 44 14.83 -9.58 -8.60
N LEU A 45 14.39 -8.59 -7.83
CA LEU A 45 14.85 -7.21 -7.94
C LEU A 45 16.37 -7.08 -7.66
N TRP A 46 16.92 -7.81 -6.71
CA TRP A 46 18.35 -7.76 -6.36
C TRP A 46 19.29 -8.60 -7.23
N ARG A 47 18.77 -9.42 -8.15
CA ARG A 47 19.57 -10.43 -8.87
C ARG A 47 20.79 -9.90 -9.65
N GLN A 48 20.85 -8.59 -9.95
CA GLN A 48 21.90 -7.99 -10.79
C GLN A 48 22.89 -7.09 -10.03
N SER A 49 22.66 -6.82 -8.74
CA SER A 49 23.48 -5.91 -7.94
C SER A 49 23.55 -6.40 -6.49
N PRO A 50 24.72 -6.33 -5.85
CA PRO A 50 24.81 -6.53 -4.41
C PRO A 50 24.32 -5.31 -3.60
N GLY A 51 23.91 -4.21 -4.25
CA GLY A 51 23.64 -2.92 -3.59
C GLY A 51 24.91 -2.25 -3.09
N TRP A 52 24.74 -1.19 -2.28
CA TRP A 52 25.84 -0.57 -1.55
C TRP A 52 26.23 -1.44 -0.33
N SER A 53 27.50 -1.37 0.06
CA SER A 53 28.02 -2.09 1.22
C SER A 53 28.04 -1.19 2.44
N ASP A 54 27.62 -1.70 3.58
CA ASP A 54 27.86 -1.09 4.90
C ASP A 54 29.35 -1.28 5.22
N LYS A 55 30.13 -0.21 5.09
CA LYS A 55 31.59 -0.20 5.27
C LYS A 55 31.97 -0.03 6.72
N ASN A 56 31.17 0.70 7.49
CA ASN A 56 31.48 1.04 8.88
C ASN A 56 30.84 0.03 9.88
N GLY A 57 29.89 -0.78 9.42
CA GLY A 57 29.21 -1.83 10.17
C GLY A 57 28.13 -1.33 11.14
N ASP A 58 27.58 -0.12 10.94
CA ASP A 58 26.62 0.49 11.85
C ASP A 58 25.14 0.26 11.45
N GLY A 59 24.89 -0.38 10.30
CA GLY A 59 23.55 -0.64 9.79
C GLY A 59 22.82 0.58 9.21
N LEU A 60 23.51 1.71 9.02
CA LEU A 60 23.03 2.92 8.35
C LEU A 60 23.87 3.20 7.10
N TYR A 61 23.24 3.13 5.93
CA TYR A 61 23.95 3.25 4.67
C TYR A 61 24.13 4.71 4.25
N ASP A 62 25.33 5.27 4.43
CA ASP A 62 25.66 6.66 4.08
C ASP A 62 25.93 6.82 2.57
N VAL A 63 24.92 7.29 1.83
CA VAL A 63 24.99 7.49 0.38
C VAL A 63 25.07 8.98 0.05
N THR A 64 26.20 9.42 -0.49
CA THR A 64 26.30 10.81 -0.99
C THR A 64 25.70 10.94 -2.38
N TYR A 65 25.20 12.11 -2.76
CA TYR A 65 24.79 12.37 -4.13
C TYR A 65 25.12 13.78 -4.59
N GLU A 66 25.33 13.95 -5.90
CA GLU A 66 25.57 15.26 -6.50
C GLU A 66 24.97 15.39 -7.91
N PHE A 67 24.80 16.64 -8.35
CA PHE A 67 24.32 16.97 -9.69
C PHE A 67 25.48 17.44 -10.56
N ARG A 68 25.70 16.76 -11.69
CA ARG A 68 26.78 17.07 -12.64
C ARG A 68 26.64 18.49 -13.18
N THR A 69 27.76 19.20 -13.19
CA THR A 69 27.90 20.42 -13.99
C THR A 69 28.16 20.02 -15.44
N PRO A 70 27.35 20.49 -16.42
CA PRO A 70 27.57 20.17 -17.82
C PRO A 70 28.88 20.80 -18.34
N PRO A 71 29.51 20.23 -19.38
CA PRO A 71 30.61 20.90 -20.07
C PRO A 71 30.20 22.27 -20.62
N LYS A 72 31.13 23.22 -20.70
CA LYS A 72 30.88 24.57 -21.26
C LYS A 72 30.33 24.58 -22.69
N SER A 73 30.59 23.52 -23.47
CA SER A 73 30.10 23.39 -24.84
C SER A 73 29.04 22.29 -24.89
N GLU A 74 27.86 22.65 -25.40
CA GLU A 74 26.73 21.73 -25.59
C GLU A 74 27.02 20.61 -26.61
N HIS A 75 27.96 20.83 -27.54
CA HIS A 75 28.40 19.83 -28.52
C HIS A 75 29.50 18.91 -27.98
N LYS A 76 29.98 19.13 -26.75
CA LYS A 76 31.01 18.28 -26.15
C LYS A 76 30.48 16.86 -26.06
N GLN A 77 31.23 15.91 -26.61
CA GLN A 77 30.96 14.49 -26.44
C GLN A 77 31.73 13.95 -25.23
N GLN A 78 31.01 13.37 -24.27
CA GLN A 78 31.55 12.69 -23.08
C GLN A 78 30.63 11.53 -22.72
N PHE A 79 31.15 10.46 -22.10
CA PHE A 79 30.34 9.31 -21.66
C PHE A 79 29.41 8.71 -22.75
N ASN A 80 29.84 8.79 -24.01
CA ASN A 80 29.06 8.44 -25.21
C ASN A 80 27.72 9.21 -25.31
N LYS A 81 27.71 10.49 -24.93
CA LYS A 81 26.56 11.40 -24.93
C LYS A 81 26.95 12.80 -25.40
N THR A 82 25.97 13.58 -25.84
CA THR A 82 26.11 15.00 -26.22
C THR A 82 24.83 15.78 -25.85
N GLY A 83 24.88 17.11 -25.97
CA GLY A 83 23.77 17.99 -25.60
C GLY A 83 23.53 18.01 -24.10
N PHE A 84 24.61 18.12 -23.32
CA PHE A 84 24.54 18.22 -21.87
C PHE A 84 23.88 19.54 -21.46
N THR A 85 23.00 19.46 -20.47
CA THR A 85 22.35 20.63 -19.86
C THR A 85 22.50 20.58 -18.36
N ASP A 86 22.31 21.72 -17.69
CA ASP A 86 22.21 21.73 -16.23
C ASP A 86 21.02 20.87 -15.78
N VAL A 87 21.18 20.22 -14.62
CA VAL A 87 20.04 19.65 -13.90
C VAL A 87 19.24 20.81 -13.32
N LEU A 88 18.02 21.01 -13.82
CA LEU A 88 17.15 22.13 -13.45
C LEU A 88 16.70 22.04 -12.00
N GLU A 89 16.35 23.16 -11.36
CA GLU A 89 15.96 23.15 -9.94
C GLU A 89 14.73 22.27 -9.68
N ASN A 90 13.75 22.25 -10.58
CA ASN A 90 12.62 21.32 -10.44
C ASN A 90 13.09 19.85 -10.42
N GLN A 91 14.03 19.47 -11.29
CA GLN A 91 14.59 18.11 -11.28
C GLN A 91 15.32 17.83 -9.96
N ARG A 92 16.13 18.79 -9.47
CA ARG A 92 16.85 18.66 -8.20
C ARG A 92 15.88 18.45 -7.04
N HIS A 93 14.85 19.28 -6.96
CA HIS A 93 13.80 19.18 -5.95
C HIS A 93 13.08 17.82 -6.01
N GLN A 94 12.67 17.37 -7.20
CA GLN A 94 12.00 16.08 -7.36
C GLN A 94 12.93 14.89 -7.09
N THR A 95 14.24 15.01 -7.36
CA THR A 95 15.25 14.03 -6.95
C THR A 95 15.37 13.95 -5.43
N ARG A 96 15.42 15.08 -4.72
CA ARG A 96 15.46 15.10 -3.25
C ARG A 96 14.26 14.39 -2.64
N LEU A 97 13.05 14.66 -3.15
CA LEU A 97 11.84 13.99 -2.69
C LEU A 97 11.86 12.48 -3.02
N GLY A 98 12.41 12.08 -4.17
CA GLY A 98 12.60 10.67 -4.53
C GLY A 98 13.57 9.93 -3.61
N LEU A 99 14.72 10.55 -3.31
CA LEU A 99 15.69 10.02 -2.35
C LEU A 99 15.09 9.93 -0.95
N GLN A 100 14.40 10.98 -0.49
CA GLN A 100 13.70 11.00 0.80
C GLN A 100 12.67 9.86 0.91
N SER A 101 11.95 9.54 -0.17
CA SER A 101 11.01 8.40 -0.15
C SER A 101 11.68 7.03 -0.04
N ILE A 102 12.99 6.91 -0.35
CA ILE A 102 13.77 5.70 -0.12
C ILE A 102 14.30 5.67 1.33
N GLU A 103 14.76 6.80 1.87
CA GLU A 103 15.17 6.92 3.30
C GLU A 103 14.02 6.60 4.24
N ASP A 104 12.79 7.00 3.87
CA ASP A 104 11.60 6.74 4.66
C ASP A 104 11.43 5.25 4.95
N VAL A 105 11.78 4.38 4.01
CA VAL A 105 11.43 2.95 4.08
C VAL A 105 12.60 2.06 4.50
N ALA A 106 13.83 2.55 4.43
CA ALA A 106 15.03 1.77 4.71
C ALA A 106 16.14 2.58 5.41
N ASN A 107 17.07 1.91 6.10
CA ASN A 107 18.14 2.57 6.86
C ASN A 107 19.24 3.12 5.94
N VAL A 108 18.90 4.09 5.12
CA VAL A 108 19.78 4.79 4.20
C VAL A 108 19.74 6.27 4.52
N LYS A 109 20.90 6.93 4.44
CA LYS A 109 21.01 8.39 4.57
C LYS A 109 21.64 8.99 3.32
N PHE A 110 20.91 9.86 2.66
CA PHE A 110 21.36 10.62 1.53
C PHE A 110 21.88 12.00 1.94
N THR A 111 23.09 12.32 1.49
CA THR A 111 23.69 13.65 1.71
C THR A 111 24.05 14.27 0.36
N GLU A 112 23.52 15.47 0.06
CA GLU A 112 23.88 16.22 -1.15
C GLU A 112 25.31 16.76 -1.01
N SER A 113 26.29 16.02 -1.51
CA SER A 113 27.70 16.37 -1.47
C SER A 113 28.51 15.55 -2.46
N ALA A 114 29.72 16.04 -2.76
CA ALA A 114 30.71 15.23 -3.44
C ALA A 114 31.02 13.95 -2.66
N LYS A 115 31.51 12.93 -3.37
CA LYS A 115 31.96 11.67 -2.78
C LYS A 115 33.09 11.92 -1.78
N THR A 116 32.98 11.32 -0.59
CA THR A 116 34.00 11.36 0.45
C THR A 116 34.53 9.96 0.75
N ALA A 117 35.56 9.87 1.61
CA ALA A 117 36.07 8.58 2.07
C ALA A 117 35.03 7.80 2.92
N ASN A 118 34.13 8.52 3.60
CA ASN A 118 33.08 7.94 4.44
C ASN A 118 31.83 7.55 3.62
N SER A 119 31.71 8.01 2.37
CA SER A 119 30.61 7.64 1.51
C SER A 119 30.61 6.13 1.23
N GLU A 120 29.56 5.44 1.65
CA GLU A 120 29.36 4.02 1.40
C GLU A 120 28.83 3.77 0.00
N GLY A 121 27.93 4.66 -0.45
CA GLY A 121 27.51 4.83 -1.84
C GLY A 121 27.74 6.24 -2.36
N HIS A 122 27.73 6.38 -3.69
CA HIS A 122 27.72 7.70 -4.33
C HIS A 122 26.85 7.68 -5.59
N ILE A 123 25.95 8.65 -5.71
CA ILE A 123 25.06 8.82 -6.86
C ILE A 123 25.39 10.13 -7.56
N THR A 124 25.61 10.07 -8.88
CA THR A 124 25.89 11.26 -9.67
C THR A 124 24.81 11.42 -10.72
N ILE A 125 24.09 12.55 -10.73
CA ILE A 125 22.92 12.79 -11.59
C ILE A 125 23.22 13.84 -12.67
N GLY A 126 22.84 13.60 -13.93
CA GLY A 126 23.08 14.56 -15.01
C GLY A 126 22.08 14.45 -16.16
N ASN A 127 22.01 15.50 -16.97
CA ASN A 127 21.16 15.56 -18.16
C ASN A 127 21.97 15.36 -19.44
N TYR A 128 21.33 14.81 -20.47
CA TYR A 128 21.88 14.75 -21.82
C TYR A 128 20.76 14.78 -22.87
N ALA A 129 21.07 15.14 -24.12
CA ALA A 129 20.08 15.16 -25.20
C ALA A 129 20.08 13.86 -26.02
N GLN A 130 21.27 13.38 -26.39
CA GLN A 130 21.43 12.25 -27.32
C GLN A 130 22.59 11.34 -26.91
N LYS A 131 22.46 10.04 -27.17
CA LYS A 131 23.58 9.09 -27.09
C LYS A 131 24.40 9.17 -28.38
N ILE A 132 25.67 8.82 -28.29
CA ILE A 132 26.62 8.73 -29.41
C ILE A 132 26.92 7.24 -29.65
N ASP A 133 26.78 6.77 -30.90
CA ASP A 133 27.11 5.40 -31.27
C ASP A 133 28.63 5.19 -31.47
N THR A 134 29.06 3.97 -31.79
CA THR A 134 30.49 3.66 -32.00
C THR A 134 31.10 4.33 -33.23
N LYS A 135 30.28 4.91 -34.10
CA LYS A 135 30.70 5.66 -35.30
C LYS A 135 30.66 7.18 -35.08
N GLY A 136 30.31 7.64 -33.87
CA GLY A 136 30.21 9.06 -33.53
C GLY A 136 28.88 9.71 -33.89
N HIS A 137 27.87 8.95 -34.34
CA HIS A 137 26.58 9.49 -34.72
C HIS A 137 25.62 9.63 -33.52
N PRO A 138 24.91 10.75 -33.40
CA PRO A 138 23.92 10.93 -32.35
C PRO A 138 22.63 10.16 -32.63
N TYR A 139 22.04 9.59 -31.58
CA TYR A 139 20.73 8.94 -31.60
C TYR A 139 19.96 9.17 -30.28
N ASN A 140 18.65 8.92 -30.30
CA ASN A 140 17.80 9.08 -29.13
C ASN A 140 18.18 8.08 -28.04
N GLY A 141 18.45 8.61 -26.84
CA GLY A 141 18.63 7.81 -25.64
C GLY A 141 17.35 7.74 -24.81
N ASN A 142 17.43 7.00 -23.70
CA ASN A 142 16.44 6.97 -22.65
C ASN A 142 17.10 7.34 -21.31
N PRO A 143 16.33 7.79 -20.31
CA PRO A 143 16.76 7.73 -18.91
C PRO A 143 17.38 6.38 -18.58
N HIS A 144 18.47 6.40 -17.81
CA HIS A 144 19.14 5.18 -17.34
C HIS A 144 20.03 5.48 -16.15
N ALA A 145 20.27 4.45 -15.34
CA ALA A 145 21.27 4.46 -14.30
C ALA A 145 22.18 3.22 -14.35
N VAL A 146 23.26 3.27 -13.59
CA VAL A 146 24.23 2.18 -13.43
C VAL A 146 24.10 1.60 -12.03
N LEU A 147 23.70 0.32 -11.97
CA LEU A 147 23.60 -0.44 -10.74
C LEU A 147 24.92 -0.42 -9.94
N PRO A 148 24.89 -0.36 -8.59
CA PRO A 148 26.06 -0.58 -7.76
C PRO A 148 26.73 -1.91 -8.09
N LYS A 149 28.02 -1.87 -8.42
CA LYS A 149 28.85 -3.06 -8.65
C LYS A 149 30.25 -2.85 -8.07
N PRO A 150 30.83 -3.88 -7.42
CA PRO A 150 32.21 -3.79 -6.96
C PRO A 150 33.14 -3.40 -8.11
N ASN A 151 33.99 -2.40 -7.87
CA ASN A 151 35.00 -1.90 -8.82
C ASN A 151 34.47 -1.26 -10.12
N ASP A 152 33.16 -0.98 -10.27
CA ASP A 152 32.68 -0.13 -11.37
C ASP A 152 32.64 1.33 -10.90
N ALA A 153 33.55 2.15 -11.44
CA ALA A 153 33.66 3.57 -11.12
C ALA A 153 32.41 4.39 -11.52
N ARG A 154 31.52 3.82 -12.35
CA ARG A 154 30.26 4.45 -12.77
C ARG A 154 29.07 4.02 -11.89
N SER A 155 29.27 3.16 -10.88
CA SER A 155 28.21 2.77 -9.96
C SER A 155 27.48 4.01 -9.42
N GLY A 156 26.15 4.03 -9.50
CA GLY A 156 25.34 5.17 -9.09
C GLY A 156 25.26 6.33 -10.10
N ASP A 157 25.84 6.19 -11.30
CA ASP A 157 25.62 7.16 -12.38
C ASP A 157 24.15 7.13 -12.82
N VAL A 158 23.46 8.27 -12.73
CA VAL A 158 22.10 8.49 -13.24
C VAL A 158 22.12 9.53 -14.36
N TRP A 159 21.44 9.24 -15.46
CA TRP A 159 21.35 10.12 -16.62
C TRP A 159 19.91 10.28 -17.11
N PHE A 160 19.42 11.52 -17.15
CA PHE A 160 18.10 11.85 -17.68
C PHE A 160 18.20 12.49 -19.07
N VAL A 161 17.22 12.16 -19.93
CA VAL A 161 17.08 12.83 -21.23
C VAL A 161 16.43 14.20 -21.00
N ASN A 162 17.04 15.24 -21.55
CA ASN A 162 16.49 16.59 -21.56
C ASN A 162 16.81 17.25 -22.90
N LYS A 163 15.82 17.31 -23.79
CA LYS A 163 15.93 17.92 -25.12
C LYS A 163 14.58 18.45 -25.59
N ASP A 164 14.58 19.17 -26.70
CA ASP A 164 13.32 19.60 -27.31
C ASP A 164 12.47 18.39 -27.72
N GLY A 165 11.19 18.44 -27.36
CA GLY A 165 10.26 17.32 -27.53
C GLY A 165 10.34 16.22 -26.46
N ASP A 166 11.32 16.25 -25.55
CA ASP A 166 11.39 15.33 -24.40
C ASP A 166 11.82 16.07 -23.13
N LYS A 167 10.80 16.56 -22.42
CA LYS A 167 10.90 17.34 -21.17
C LYS A 167 10.21 16.66 -20.00
N SER A 168 9.95 15.35 -20.08
CA SER A 168 9.19 14.62 -19.04
C SER A 168 9.81 14.80 -17.65
N VAL A 169 11.11 14.54 -17.52
CA VAL A 169 11.84 14.69 -16.24
C VAL A 169 12.01 16.17 -15.85
N ALA A 170 12.22 17.06 -16.82
CA ALA A 170 12.31 18.50 -16.55
C ALA A 170 11.00 19.04 -15.93
N ASN A 171 9.86 18.51 -16.37
CA ASN A 171 8.52 18.83 -15.89
C ASN A 171 8.01 17.82 -14.84
N ALA A 172 8.92 17.12 -14.15
CA ALA A 172 8.56 16.16 -13.12
C ALA A 172 7.71 16.83 -12.03
N ALA A 173 6.64 16.15 -11.64
CA ALA A 173 5.73 16.55 -10.59
C ALA A 173 5.04 15.31 -10.02
N LEU A 174 4.46 15.43 -8.82
CA LEU A 174 3.66 14.38 -8.20
C LEU A 174 2.69 13.75 -9.21
N GLY A 175 2.70 12.42 -9.26
CA GLY A 175 1.73 11.66 -10.06
C GLY A 175 2.07 11.49 -11.54
N ASN A 176 3.12 12.15 -12.05
CA ASN A 176 3.41 12.15 -13.48
C ASN A 176 4.59 11.24 -13.88
N ALA A 177 4.76 11.03 -15.19
CA ALA A 177 5.81 10.18 -15.73
C ALA A 177 7.22 10.67 -15.39
N GLY A 178 7.44 11.98 -15.28
CA GLY A 178 8.74 12.56 -14.94
C GLY A 178 9.20 12.19 -13.54
N ARG A 179 8.34 12.39 -12.52
CA ARG A 179 8.66 12.01 -11.14
C ARG A 179 8.80 10.49 -10.99
N TYR A 180 7.93 9.72 -11.63
CA TYR A 180 8.05 8.26 -11.71
C TYR A 180 9.41 7.82 -12.26
N THR A 181 9.86 8.40 -13.38
CA THR A 181 11.17 8.11 -13.98
C THR A 181 12.32 8.47 -13.05
N ILE A 182 12.25 9.59 -12.32
CA ILE A 182 13.30 9.95 -11.36
C ILE A 182 13.47 8.84 -10.32
N VAL A 183 12.37 8.42 -9.68
CA VAL A 183 12.43 7.40 -8.62
C VAL A 183 12.85 6.05 -9.19
N HIS A 184 12.40 5.69 -10.39
CA HIS A 184 12.84 4.48 -11.09
C HIS A 184 14.37 4.44 -11.29
N GLU A 185 14.97 5.51 -11.80
CA GLU A 185 16.42 5.53 -12.03
C GLU A 185 17.22 5.61 -10.72
N LEU A 186 16.68 6.23 -9.68
CA LEU A 186 17.24 6.15 -8.32
C LEU A 186 17.15 4.72 -7.77
N GLY A 187 16.10 3.97 -8.12
CA GLY A 187 15.96 2.53 -7.89
C GLY A 187 17.16 1.73 -8.37
N HIS A 188 17.50 1.91 -9.64
CA HIS A 188 18.71 1.32 -10.24
C HIS A 188 19.99 1.84 -9.56
N ALA A 189 20.10 3.13 -9.27
CA ALA A 189 21.28 3.69 -8.60
C ALA A 189 21.49 3.12 -7.18
N MET A 190 20.42 2.65 -6.54
CA MET A 190 20.46 1.91 -5.29
C MET A 190 20.59 0.39 -5.45
N GLY A 191 20.39 -0.13 -6.66
CA GLY A 191 20.71 -1.50 -7.07
C GLY A 191 19.52 -2.41 -7.38
N LEU A 192 18.30 -1.88 -7.40
CA LEU A 192 17.14 -2.64 -7.86
C LEU A 192 17.18 -2.77 -9.39
N ALA A 193 17.08 -4.00 -9.90
CA ALA A 193 16.87 -4.26 -11.32
C ALA A 193 15.37 -4.24 -11.66
N HIS A 194 15.02 -4.21 -12.95
CA HIS A 194 13.64 -4.47 -13.36
C HIS A 194 13.16 -5.85 -12.91
N PRO A 195 11.86 -6.06 -12.58
CA PRO A 195 11.34 -7.36 -12.17
C PRO A 195 11.52 -8.46 -13.24
N GLY A 196 11.46 -8.12 -14.52
CA GLY A 196 11.75 -9.03 -15.64
C GLY A 196 13.11 -8.78 -16.28
N ASP A 197 13.55 -9.72 -17.13
CA ASP A 197 14.83 -9.62 -17.86
C ASP A 197 14.70 -8.78 -19.14
N TYR A 198 14.27 -7.53 -18.99
CA TYR A 198 14.10 -6.56 -20.07
C TYR A 198 14.88 -5.26 -19.78
N ASN A 199 15.24 -4.53 -20.83
CA ASN A 199 15.98 -3.27 -20.72
C ASN A 199 15.68 -2.37 -21.93
N GLY A 200 15.29 -1.12 -21.68
CA GLY A 200 14.95 -0.12 -22.70
C GLY A 200 13.66 -0.40 -23.50
N SER A 201 13.32 -1.67 -23.72
CA SER A 201 12.05 -2.16 -24.26
C SER A 201 11.75 -3.53 -23.66
N MET A 202 10.47 -3.93 -23.66
CA MET A 202 10.01 -5.17 -23.04
C MET A 202 9.29 -6.05 -24.06
N LYS A 203 9.65 -7.33 -24.12
CA LYS A 203 8.92 -8.38 -24.84
C LYS A 203 8.12 -9.21 -23.85
N LYS A 204 6.95 -9.69 -24.27
CA LYS A 204 6.04 -10.49 -23.42
C LYS A 204 6.71 -11.74 -22.81
N THR A 205 7.68 -12.35 -23.49
CA THR A 205 8.43 -13.52 -23.02
C THR A 205 9.42 -13.22 -21.89
N GLN A 206 9.70 -11.95 -21.60
CA GLN A 206 10.62 -11.52 -20.55
C GLN A 206 9.91 -11.23 -19.22
N VAL A 207 8.57 -11.33 -19.21
CA VAL A 207 7.74 -11.18 -18.03
C VAL A 207 7.70 -12.50 -17.28
N SER A 208 8.30 -12.54 -16.09
CA SER A 208 8.52 -13.78 -15.34
C SER A 208 7.40 -14.14 -14.37
N HIS A 209 6.60 -13.15 -13.93
CA HIS A 209 5.56 -13.34 -12.93
C HIS A 209 4.45 -12.29 -13.07
N HIS A 210 3.33 -12.54 -12.42
CA HIS A 210 2.12 -11.73 -12.56
C HIS A 210 2.30 -10.31 -12.03
N GLU A 211 2.92 -10.17 -10.86
CA GLU A 211 3.05 -8.92 -10.11
C GLU A 211 4.12 -7.97 -10.66
N ASP A 212 4.92 -8.38 -11.67
CA ASP A 212 5.72 -7.47 -12.49
C ASP A 212 4.79 -6.42 -13.14
N SER A 213 4.58 -5.32 -12.43
CA SER A 213 3.59 -4.29 -12.72
C SER A 213 3.94 -3.01 -11.97
N GLN A 214 3.54 -1.88 -12.56
CA GLN A 214 3.69 -0.55 -11.96
C GLN A 214 2.92 -0.38 -10.64
N SER A 215 1.99 -1.28 -10.34
CA SER A 215 1.27 -1.28 -9.07
C SER A 215 2.05 -1.89 -7.91
N HIS A 216 3.02 -2.78 -8.20
CA HIS A 216 3.81 -3.46 -7.16
C HIS A 216 5.24 -2.93 -7.10
N SER A 217 5.80 -2.49 -8.24
CA SER A 217 7.17 -1.99 -8.30
C SER A 217 7.29 -0.82 -9.28
N ILE A 218 7.90 0.27 -8.83
CA ILE A 218 8.33 1.39 -9.67
C ILE A 218 9.39 0.95 -10.70
N MET A 219 10.02 -0.22 -10.51
CA MET A 219 10.98 -0.79 -11.45
C MET A 219 10.32 -1.50 -12.63
N SER A 220 8.99 -1.68 -12.65
CA SER A 220 8.31 -2.39 -13.74
C SER A 220 8.06 -1.52 -14.98
N TYR A 221 8.25 -2.12 -16.16
CA TYR A 221 7.81 -1.52 -17.43
C TYR A 221 6.36 -1.86 -17.79
N ARG A 222 5.73 -2.80 -17.07
CA ARG A 222 4.32 -3.13 -17.25
C ARG A 222 3.50 -2.07 -16.55
N GLY A 223 2.37 -1.70 -17.15
CA GLY A 223 1.38 -0.85 -16.48
C GLY A 223 0.80 -1.53 -15.24
N GLU A 224 -0.37 -1.08 -14.83
CA GLU A 224 -1.05 -1.62 -13.66
C GLU A 224 -1.35 -3.12 -13.78
N ARG A 225 -1.57 -3.79 -12.64
CA ARG A 225 -2.03 -5.19 -12.61
C ARG A 225 -3.41 -5.29 -13.28
N THR A 226 -3.44 -5.88 -14.47
CA THR A 226 -4.57 -5.81 -15.42
C THR A 226 -5.85 -6.58 -15.04
N SER A 227 -5.96 -7.11 -13.81
CA SER A 227 -7.14 -7.88 -13.36
C SER A 227 -8.16 -7.02 -12.60
N TYR A 228 -7.70 -6.03 -11.83
CA TYR A 228 -8.59 -5.15 -11.05
C TYR A 228 -8.01 -3.77 -10.73
N MET A 229 -6.72 -3.51 -10.99
CA MET A 229 -6.10 -2.23 -10.65
C MET A 229 -6.24 -1.23 -11.79
N ASN A 230 -6.47 0.03 -11.41
CA ASN A 230 -6.61 1.16 -12.33
C ASN A 230 -6.29 2.46 -11.59
N HIS A 231 -5.18 3.11 -11.93
CA HIS A 231 -4.71 4.35 -11.31
C HIS A 231 -5.12 5.58 -12.13
N GLY A 232 -5.91 5.41 -13.19
CA GLY A 232 -6.47 6.50 -13.98
C GLY A 232 -5.40 7.38 -14.63
N GLY A 233 -4.28 6.77 -15.04
CA GLY A 233 -3.12 7.44 -15.62
C GLY A 233 -2.20 8.14 -14.63
N TRP A 234 -2.53 8.13 -13.33
CA TRP A 234 -1.65 8.62 -12.26
C TRP A 234 -0.57 7.60 -11.97
N ARG A 235 0.64 8.05 -11.62
CA ARG A 235 1.80 7.20 -11.38
C ARG A 235 2.33 7.35 -9.97
N ALA A 236 2.85 6.27 -9.42
CA ALA A 236 3.59 6.30 -8.16
C ALA A 236 4.75 7.32 -8.22
N SER A 237 4.97 8.02 -7.10
CA SER A 237 6.04 9.02 -6.95
C SER A 237 7.06 8.67 -5.85
N ALA A 238 6.98 7.43 -5.37
CA ALA A 238 7.75 6.81 -4.29
C ALA A 238 7.81 5.28 -4.52
N PRO A 239 8.68 4.54 -3.80
CA PRO A 239 8.70 3.08 -3.80
C PRO A 239 7.32 2.45 -3.58
N MET A 240 7.02 1.38 -4.32
CA MET A 240 5.81 0.55 -4.17
C MET A 240 6.13 -0.72 -3.37
N LEU A 241 5.13 -1.56 -3.07
CA LEU A 241 5.26 -2.71 -2.15
C LEU A 241 6.52 -3.56 -2.34
N ASP A 242 6.82 -3.99 -3.57
CA ASP A 242 7.96 -4.87 -3.85
C ASP A 242 9.29 -4.11 -3.78
N ASP A 243 9.28 -2.80 -4.06
CA ASP A 243 10.47 -1.94 -3.91
C ASP A 243 10.80 -1.73 -2.44
N ILE A 244 9.78 -1.50 -1.60
CA ILE A 244 9.92 -1.34 -0.15
C ILE A 244 10.50 -2.61 0.46
N SER A 245 9.89 -3.77 0.20
CA SER A 245 10.42 -5.06 0.68
C SER A 245 11.85 -5.29 0.21
N ALA A 246 12.18 -4.93 -1.03
CA ALA A 246 13.54 -5.07 -1.54
C ALA A 246 14.53 -4.15 -0.81
N TYR A 247 14.19 -2.88 -0.59
CA TYR A 247 15.06 -1.99 0.19
C TYR A 247 15.23 -2.45 1.63
N GLN A 248 14.17 -2.92 2.28
CA GLN A 248 14.22 -3.38 3.66
C GLN A 248 15.04 -4.66 3.83
N ASP A 249 14.93 -5.61 2.89
CA ASP A 249 15.76 -6.83 2.88
C ASP A 249 17.25 -6.50 2.78
N LYS A 250 17.61 -5.50 1.98
CA LYS A 250 19.01 -5.15 1.72
C LYS A 250 19.61 -4.18 2.73
N TYR A 251 18.86 -3.14 3.10
CA TYR A 251 19.34 -2.00 3.87
C TYR A 251 18.71 -1.93 5.27
N GLY A 252 17.81 -2.85 5.63
CA GLY A 252 17.08 -2.84 6.89
C GLY A 252 15.90 -1.87 6.87
N ALA A 253 14.82 -2.23 7.57
CA ALA A 253 13.63 -1.39 7.69
C ALA A 253 13.85 -0.20 8.63
N ASN A 254 13.39 0.98 8.22
CA ASN A 254 13.53 2.21 9.00
C ASN A 254 12.31 2.44 9.92
N HIS A 255 12.40 1.91 11.14
CA HIS A 255 11.38 2.11 12.18
C HIS A 255 11.44 3.48 12.87
N ALA A 256 12.39 4.36 12.50
CA ALA A 256 12.37 5.74 13.00
C ALA A 256 11.41 6.63 12.19
N THR A 257 11.07 6.22 10.97
CA THR A 257 10.14 6.93 10.11
C THR A 257 8.73 6.84 10.66
N ARG A 258 8.08 8.00 10.88
CA ARG A 258 6.66 8.12 11.23
C ARG A 258 6.21 7.29 12.45
N LYS A 259 7.14 6.94 13.34
CA LYS A 259 6.95 6.07 14.53
C LYS A 259 5.97 6.57 15.61
N ASP A 260 5.31 7.70 15.38
CA ASP A 260 4.32 8.33 16.26
C ASP A 260 3.02 8.45 15.45
N ASP A 261 1.88 8.75 16.08
CA ASP A 261 0.58 8.80 15.41
C ASP A 261 0.55 9.59 14.08
N THR A 262 0.34 8.87 12.99
CA THR A 262 0.40 9.40 11.63
C THR A 262 -0.95 9.30 10.93
N THR A 263 -1.36 10.40 10.27
CA THR A 263 -2.52 10.42 9.38
C THR A 263 -2.08 10.47 7.91
N TYR A 264 -2.63 9.57 7.11
CA TYR A 264 -2.40 9.42 5.67
C TYR A 264 -3.66 9.82 4.90
N GLY A 265 -3.51 10.42 3.71
CA GLY A 265 -4.64 10.88 2.91
C GLY A 265 -5.03 12.32 3.23
N PHE A 266 -6.32 12.55 3.53
CA PHE A 266 -6.79 13.84 4.04
C PHE A 266 -6.17 14.13 5.40
N ASN A 267 -6.06 15.42 5.75
CA ASN A 267 -5.52 15.86 7.04
C ASN A 267 -4.12 15.30 7.38
N SER A 268 -3.36 14.90 6.36
CA SER A 268 -2.09 14.20 6.56
C SER A 268 -1.05 15.06 7.28
N ASN A 269 -0.31 14.43 8.19
CA ASN A 269 0.84 14.97 8.91
C ASN A 269 2.17 14.30 8.47
N THR A 270 2.17 13.61 7.32
CA THR A 270 3.33 12.82 6.84
C THR A 270 4.49 13.67 6.33
N ASP A 271 4.25 14.95 6.04
CA ASP A 271 5.17 15.81 5.26
C ASP A 271 5.64 15.17 3.94
N ARG A 272 4.79 14.34 3.31
CA ARG A 272 5.05 13.72 2.01
C ARG A 272 3.93 14.05 1.03
N ASP A 273 4.34 14.52 -0.15
CA ASP A 273 3.42 14.89 -1.23
C ASP A 273 2.60 13.68 -1.73
N PHE A 274 3.21 12.52 -1.85
CA PHE A 274 2.58 11.30 -2.33
C PHE A 274 1.66 10.58 -1.32
N LEU A 275 1.66 11.03 -0.06
CA LEU A 275 0.82 10.49 1.03
C LEU A 275 -0.29 11.45 1.46
N SER A 276 -0.38 12.63 0.83
CA SER A 276 -1.30 13.70 1.20
C SER A 276 -2.34 13.95 0.10
N VAL A 277 -3.60 14.12 0.51
CA VAL A 277 -4.74 14.47 -0.35
C VAL A 277 -5.37 15.74 0.22
N LYS A 278 -5.62 16.75 -0.62
CA LYS A 278 -6.12 18.07 -0.18
C LYS A 278 -7.53 18.37 -0.69
N SER A 279 -8.00 17.64 -1.69
CA SER A 279 -9.35 17.77 -2.23
C SER A 279 -9.88 16.42 -2.73
N GLY A 280 -11.20 16.26 -2.82
CA GLY A 280 -11.84 15.05 -3.37
C GLY A 280 -11.56 14.75 -4.86
N ARG A 281 -10.72 15.57 -5.52
CA ARG A 281 -10.23 15.33 -6.90
C ARG A 281 -8.77 14.90 -6.95
N ASP A 282 -8.05 15.04 -5.85
CA ASP A 282 -6.64 14.65 -5.79
C ASP A 282 -6.56 13.12 -5.86
N LYS A 283 -5.43 12.60 -6.37
CA LYS A 283 -5.21 11.18 -6.56
C LYS A 283 -4.02 10.74 -5.73
N MET A 284 -4.16 9.59 -5.09
CA MET A 284 -3.08 8.95 -4.34
C MET A 284 -2.75 7.60 -4.97
N VAL A 285 -1.47 7.40 -5.31
CA VAL A 285 -0.92 6.10 -5.72
C VAL A 285 0.36 5.89 -4.93
N ALA A 286 0.30 5.04 -3.91
CA ALA A 286 1.37 4.90 -2.93
C ALA A 286 1.32 3.53 -2.23
N ALA A 287 2.48 3.09 -1.75
CA ALA A 287 2.59 2.09 -0.69
C ALA A 287 3.04 2.78 0.60
N ILE A 288 2.37 2.48 1.71
CA ILE A 288 2.58 3.12 3.01
C ILE A 288 3.52 2.25 3.83
N TRP A 289 4.65 2.81 4.23
CA TRP A 289 5.49 2.29 5.30
C TRP A 289 5.31 3.16 6.54
N ASP A 290 5.13 2.54 7.70
CA ASP A 290 5.10 3.20 8.99
C ASP A 290 5.98 2.42 9.98
N GLY A 291 6.70 3.16 10.83
CA GLY A 291 7.56 2.61 11.87
C GLY A 291 6.84 2.27 13.18
N GLY A 292 5.60 2.76 13.37
CA GLY A 292 4.75 2.51 14.53
C GLY A 292 3.94 3.76 14.94
N GLY A 293 3.12 3.64 15.98
CA GLY A 293 2.21 4.71 16.39
C GLY A 293 0.79 4.18 16.43
N ASN A 294 -0.20 5.08 16.51
CA ASN A 294 -1.59 4.78 16.21
C ASN A 294 -2.04 5.59 15.00
N ASP A 295 -2.05 4.94 13.85
CA ASP A 295 -2.08 5.55 12.53
C ASP A 295 -3.47 5.49 11.90
N THR A 296 -3.75 6.43 10.99
CA THR A 296 -5.07 6.57 10.37
C THR A 296 -4.95 6.73 8.86
N LEU A 297 -5.68 5.90 8.11
CA LEU A 297 -6.05 6.19 6.72
C LEU A 297 -7.29 7.08 6.71
N ASP A 298 -7.11 8.37 6.44
CA ASP A 298 -8.21 9.33 6.35
C ASP A 298 -8.58 9.59 4.89
N PHE A 299 -9.71 9.02 4.47
CA PHE A 299 -10.28 9.18 3.14
C PHE A 299 -11.63 9.91 3.15
N SER A 300 -11.88 10.69 4.20
CA SER A 300 -13.14 11.38 4.49
C SER A 300 -13.62 12.38 3.44
N GLY A 301 -12.70 12.98 2.69
CA GLY A 301 -13.06 13.98 1.67
C GLY A 301 -13.47 13.41 0.31
N TYR A 302 -13.51 12.08 0.15
CA TYR A 302 -13.97 11.44 -1.09
C TYR A 302 -15.47 11.14 -1.05
N THR A 303 -16.09 11.04 -2.24
CA THR A 303 -17.53 10.78 -2.39
C THR A 303 -17.82 9.52 -3.22
N GLN A 304 -16.78 8.88 -3.74
CA GLN A 304 -16.86 7.64 -4.50
C GLN A 304 -16.88 6.46 -3.52
N ASP A 305 -17.59 5.39 -3.84
CA ASP A 305 -17.51 4.14 -3.08
C ASP A 305 -16.06 3.62 -3.03
N GLN A 306 -15.58 3.37 -1.82
CA GLN A 306 -14.21 2.96 -1.51
C GLN A 306 -14.16 1.51 -1.02
N LYS A 307 -12.99 0.88 -1.14
CA LYS A 307 -12.68 -0.37 -0.46
C LYS A 307 -11.34 -0.23 0.24
N ILE A 308 -11.37 -0.13 1.55
CA ILE A 308 -10.21 0.16 2.39
C ILE A 308 -9.86 -1.12 3.16
N SER A 309 -8.62 -1.55 3.05
CA SER A 309 -8.08 -2.63 3.88
C SER A 309 -6.90 -2.12 4.69
N LEU A 310 -6.91 -2.43 5.99
CA LEU A 310 -5.80 -2.17 6.92
C LEU A 310 -4.82 -3.33 7.02
N LYS A 311 -5.01 -4.39 6.23
CA LYS A 311 -4.10 -5.54 6.18
C LYS A 311 -2.82 -5.16 5.43
N ASP A 312 -1.68 -5.48 6.01
CA ASP A 312 -0.39 -5.29 5.36
C ASP A 312 -0.26 -6.14 4.07
N GLY A 313 0.54 -5.66 3.13
CA GLY A 313 0.71 -6.31 1.83
C GLY A 313 -0.54 -6.33 0.93
N SER A 314 -1.63 -5.70 1.36
CA SER A 314 -2.87 -5.56 0.59
C SER A 314 -2.99 -4.18 -0.06
N PHE A 315 -3.95 -4.05 -0.97
CA PHE A 315 -4.28 -2.78 -1.60
C PHE A 315 -5.71 -2.32 -1.26
N SER A 316 -5.95 -1.04 -1.46
CA SER A 316 -7.24 -0.38 -1.29
C SER A 316 -7.65 0.30 -2.60
N ASP A 317 -8.96 0.40 -2.81
CA ASP A 317 -9.61 1.17 -3.87
C ASP A 317 -10.05 2.51 -3.27
N VAL A 318 -9.33 3.60 -3.58
CA VAL A 318 -9.50 4.90 -2.89
C VAL A 318 -9.70 6.02 -3.90
N GLY A 319 -10.63 6.94 -3.61
CA GLY A 319 -10.83 8.16 -4.42
C GLY A 319 -11.24 7.89 -5.88
N GLY A 320 -12.00 6.83 -6.12
CA GLY A 320 -12.43 6.41 -7.47
C GLY A 320 -11.38 5.67 -8.30
N LEU A 321 -10.19 5.43 -7.75
CA LEU A 321 -9.17 4.56 -8.33
C LEU A 321 -9.31 3.12 -7.79
N LYS A 322 -8.51 2.19 -8.33
CA LYS A 322 -8.52 0.77 -7.96
C LYS A 322 -7.12 0.24 -7.67
N GLY A 323 -6.95 -0.42 -6.52
CA GLY A 323 -5.68 -0.94 -6.03
C GLY A 323 -4.54 0.08 -6.08
N ASN A 324 -4.81 1.30 -5.63
CA ASN A 324 -3.91 2.45 -5.73
C ASN A 324 -3.19 2.79 -4.43
N VAL A 325 -3.77 2.45 -3.27
CA VAL A 325 -3.12 2.62 -1.96
C VAL A 325 -2.79 1.23 -1.42
N GLY A 326 -1.54 0.96 -1.08
CA GLY A 326 -1.13 -0.28 -0.41
C GLY A 326 -0.50 0.00 0.95
N ILE A 327 -0.47 -1.00 1.82
CA ILE A 327 0.28 -0.99 3.09
C ILE A 327 1.46 -1.93 2.93
N ALA A 328 2.68 -1.45 3.19
CA ALA A 328 3.90 -2.25 3.11
C ALA A 328 3.84 -3.43 4.09
N TYR A 329 4.50 -4.54 3.74
CA TYR A 329 4.56 -5.71 4.61
C TYR A 329 5.13 -5.36 5.98
N ASN A 330 4.51 -5.88 7.03
CA ASN A 330 4.85 -5.64 8.43
C ASN A 330 4.65 -4.20 8.94
N ALA A 331 4.08 -3.29 8.13
CA ALA A 331 3.54 -2.04 8.66
C ALA A 331 2.15 -2.30 9.26
N ILE A 332 1.85 -1.66 10.39
CA ILE A 332 0.54 -1.73 11.04
C ILE A 332 -0.10 -0.36 10.90
N ILE A 333 -1.36 -0.32 10.48
CA ILE A 333 -2.19 0.89 10.48
C ILE A 333 -3.48 0.55 11.21
N GLU A 334 -3.80 1.29 12.26
CA GLU A 334 -4.85 0.93 13.22
C GLU A 334 -6.22 1.43 12.79
N ASN A 335 -6.29 2.56 12.07
CA ASN A 335 -7.57 3.25 11.91
C ASN A 335 -7.87 3.58 10.44
N ALA A 336 -9.16 3.60 10.10
CA ALA A 336 -9.63 4.01 8.79
C ALA A 336 -10.88 4.89 8.90
N ILE A 337 -10.93 5.93 8.07
CA ILE A 337 -12.09 6.79 7.89
C ILE A 337 -12.48 6.75 6.42
N GLY A 338 -13.66 6.20 6.14
CA GLY A 338 -14.31 6.24 4.83
C GLY A 338 -14.80 7.65 4.49
N GLY A 339 -15.55 7.79 3.39
CA GLY A 339 -16.00 9.04 2.81
C GLY A 339 -17.50 9.24 2.88
N ALA A 340 -18.05 9.84 1.83
CA ALA A 340 -19.50 9.99 1.63
C ALA A 340 -20.10 8.95 0.66
N GLY A 341 -19.31 7.96 0.24
CA GLY A 341 -19.71 6.85 -0.62
C GLY A 341 -20.20 5.65 0.18
N ASN A 342 -20.64 4.57 -0.48
CA ASN A 342 -20.96 3.32 0.20
C ASN A 342 -19.68 2.48 0.30
N ASP A 343 -18.97 2.65 1.39
CA ASP A 343 -17.61 2.16 1.56
C ASP A 343 -17.57 0.76 2.17
N LEU A 344 -16.50 0.03 1.86
CA LEU A 344 -16.14 -1.22 2.52
C LEU A 344 -14.85 -0.98 3.30
N LEU A 345 -14.91 -1.10 4.63
CA LEU A 345 -13.76 -0.99 5.52
C LEU A 345 -13.47 -2.36 6.14
N VAL A 346 -12.23 -2.83 5.96
CA VAL A 346 -11.73 -4.08 6.52
C VAL A 346 -10.52 -3.77 7.38
N GLY A 347 -10.62 -4.08 8.68
CA GLY A 347 -9.55 -3.96 9.64
C GLY A 347 -8.45 -5.02 9.48
N ASN A 348 -7.66 -5.20 10.53
CA ASN A 348 -6.56 -6.16 10.61
C ASN A 348 -6.62 -6.92 11.94
N GLU A 349 -5.49 -7.47 12.41
CA GLU A 349 -5.49 -8.33 13.60
C GLU A 349 -5.29 -7.55 14.91
N VAL A 350 -5.16 -6.22 14.85
CA VAL A 350 -5.06 -5.34 16.04
C VAL A 350 -6.34 -4.55 16.22
N ALA A 351 -6.56 -4.03 17.43
CA ALA A 351 -7.73 -3.18 17.70
C ALA A 351 -7.77 -1.95 16.77
N ASN A 352 -8.84 -1.86 15.99
CA ASN A 352 -9.04 -0.82 14.99
C ASN A 352 -10.13 0.18 15.38
N GLN A 353 -9.99 1.42 14.89
CA GLN A 353 -11.11 2.37 14.82
C GLN A 353 -11.53 2.55 13.37
N LEU A 354 -12.71 2.03 13.02
CA LEU A 354 -13.26 2.09 11.67
C LEU A 354 -14.47 3.01 11.64
N LYS A 355 -14.44 4.05 10.79
CA LYS A 355 -15.53 5.01 10.63
C LYS A 355 -15.99 5.00 9.18
N GLY A 356 -17.23 4.56 8.92
CA GLY A 356 -17.83 4.51 7.58
C GLY A 356 -17.96 5.90 6.97
N GLY A 357 -18.73 6.76 7.63
CA GLY A 357 -18.90 8.16 7.23
C GLY A 357 -20.35 8.46 6.87
N ASP A 358 -20.59 9.03 5.70
CA ASP A 358 -21.94 9.10 5.13
C ASP A 358 -22.03 8.01 4.06
N GLY A 359 -23.14 7.28 3.95
CA GLY A 359 -23.25 6.19 2.99
C GLY A 359 -23.92 4.96 3.59
N ASN A 360 -24.03 3.88 2.83
CA ASN A 360 -24.41 2.58 3.40
C ASN A 360 -23.15 1.72 3.46
N ASP A 361 -22.44 1.82 4.56
CA ASP A 361 -21.10 1.30 4.71
C ASP A 361 -21.11 -0.14 5.22
N ARG A 362 -20.04 -0.87 4.92
CA ARG A 362 -19.80 -2.23 5.41
C ARG A 362 -18.51 -2.23 6.19
N LEU A 363 -18.58 -2.56 7.47
CA LEU A 363 -17.44 -2.57 8.37
C LEU A 363 -17.17 -4.02 8.82
N TYR A 364 -15.92 -4.45 8.69
CA TYR A 364 -15.43 -5.74 9.16
C TYR A 364 -14.16 -5.48 9.98
N GLY A 365 -14.27 -5.57 11.31
CA GLY A 365 -13.17 -5.31 12.24
C GLY A 365 -11.99 -6.28 12.08
N ALA A 366 -12.31 -7.56 11.86
CA ALA A 366 -11.38 -8.69 11.82
C ALA A 366 -10.94 -9.15 13.22
N GLY A 367 -9.69 -8.97 13.63
CA GLY A 367 -9.20 -9.41 14.92
C GLY A 367 -8.95 -8.24 15.86
N GLY A 368 -8.93 -8.49 17.17
CA GLY A 368 -8.76 -7.43 18.17
C GLY A 368 -10.10 -7.00 18.80
N ALA A 369 -10.07 -5.93 19.59
CA ALA A 369 -11.26 -5.32 20.18
C ALA A 369 -11.54 -4.00 19.47
N ASP A 370 -12.41 -4.03 18.47
CA ASP A 370 -12.58 -2.92 17.55
C ASP A 370 -13.63 -1.92 18.03
N MET A 371 -13.46 -0.67 17.61
CA MET A 371 -14.49 0.36 17.73
C MET A 371 -14.98 0.74 16.34
N LEU A 372 -16.28 0.55 16.12
CA LEU A 372 -16.90 0.65 14.81
C LEU A 372 -17.97 1.75 14.83
N TRP A 373 -17.88 2.68 13.87
CA TRP A 373 -18.87 3.72 13.63
C TRP A 373 -19.40 3.58 12.21
N GLY A 374 -20.69 3.33 12.05
CA GLY A 374 -21.34 3.33 10.74
C GLY A 374 -21.40 4.74 10.19
N GLY A 375 -21.87 5.68 11.02
CA GLY A 375 -22.12 7.05 10.64
C GLY A 375 -23.54 7.25 10.14
N LYS A 376 -23.72 7.99 9.03
CA LYS A 376 -25.05 8.22 8.46
C LYS A 376 -25.35 7.24 7.35
N GLY A 377 -26.41 6.46 7.54
CA GLY A 377 -27.05 5.69 6.48
C GLY A 377 -27.49 4.35 7.01
N LYS A 378 -27.43 3.30 6.19
CA LYS A 378 -27.79 1.94 6.60
C LYS A 378 -26.54 1.08 6.57
N ASP A 379 -25.90 0.98 7.72
CA ASP A 379 -24.58 0.39 7.81
C ASP A 379 -24.67 -1.07 8.23
N GLU A 380 -23.69 -1.87 7.80
CA GLU A 380 -23.62 -3.29 8.07
C GLU A 380 -22.29 -3.63 8.77
N PHE A 381 -22.37 -4.09 10.02
CA PHE A 381 -21.24 -4.53 10.83
C PHE A 381 -21.14 -6.06 10.75
N VAL A 382 -20.06 -6.56 10.17
CA VAL A 382 -20.00 -7.94 9.66
C VAL A 382 -19.00 -8.77 10.45
N TYR A 383 -19.40 -10.00 10.78
CA TYR A 383 -18.61 -10.96 11.55
C TYR A 383 -18.62 -12.36 10.91
N GLY A 384 -17.42 -12.89 10.74
CA GLY A 384 -17.08 -14.16 10.12
C GLY A 384 -16.85 -15.31 11.09
N LYS A 385 -16.34 -15.04 12.30
CA LYS A 385 -15.93 -16.08 13.27
C LYS A 385 -16.15 -15.61 14.70
N LEU A 386 -16.29 -16.56 15.63
CA LEU A 386 -16.44 -16.25 17.05
C LEU A 386 -15.23 -15.51 17.64
N SER A 387 -14.02 -15.80 17.14
CA SER A 387 -12.77 -15.23 17.64
C SER A 387 -12.56 -13.76 17.29
N GLU A 388 -13.39 -13.20 16.41
CA GLU A 388 -13.27 -11.81 15.94
C GLU A 388 -13.80 -10.80 16.97
N SER A 389 -14.58 -11.25 17.96
CA SER A 389 -15.03 -10.39 19.06
C SER A 389 -15.35 -11.27 20.25
N THR A 390 -14.41 -11.36 21.20
CA THR A 390 -14.48 -12.33 22.31
C THR A 390 -14.88 -11.66 23.62
N GLN A 391 -15.15 -12.44 24.66
CA GLN A 391 -15.40 -11.88 25.99
C GLN A 391 -14.21 -11.07 26.55
N ALA A 392 -12.97 -11.42 26.18
CA ALA A 392 -11.77 -10.73 26.63
C ALA A 392 -11.49 -9.47 25.82
N GLU A 393 -11.82 -9.53 24.53
CA GLU A 393 -11.58 -8.48 23.53
C GLU A 393 -12.88 -8.29 22.73
N PRO A 394 -13.93 -7.67 23.33
CA PRO A 394 -15.20 -7.47 22.64
C PRO A 394 -15.16 -6.18 21.83
N ASP A 395 -15.66 -6.27 20.61
CA ASP A 395 -15.97 -5.13 19.76
C ASP A 395 -17.08 -4.26 20.34
N ARG A 396 -17.05 -3.01 19.90
CA ARG A 396 -18.03 -1.99 20.23
C ARG A 396 -18.50 -1.28 18.98
N ILE A 397 -19.78 -1.42 18.67
CA ILE A 397 -20.47 -0.54 17.71
C ILE A 397 -20.93 0.70 18.46
N MET A 398 -20.54 1.87 17.98
CA MET A 398 -20.55 3.11 18.76
C MET A 398 -21.75 4.03 18.44
N ASP A 399 -22.45 3.82 17.33
CA ASP A 399 -23.51 4.73 16.85
C ASP A 399 -24.71 4.02 16.21
N PHE A 400 -25.00 2.78 16.63
CA PHE A 400 -25.99 1.91 16.01
C PHE A 400 -27.43 2.47 16.04
N VAL A 401 -28.11 2.43 14.90
CA VAL A 401 -29.50 2.83 14.70
C VAL A 401 -30.35 1.62 14.33
N SER A 402 -31.10 1.09 15.31
CA SER A 402 -32.03 -0.03 15.09
C SER A 402 -33.09 0.28 14.02
N GLY A 403 -33.35 -0.70 13.15
CA GLY A 403 -34.23 -0.53 11.99
C GLY A 403 -33.54 0.04 10.75
N GLU A 404 -32.37 0.66 10.89
CA GLU A 404 -31.54 1.17 9.79
C GLU A 404 -30.31 0.27 9.59
N ASP A 405 -29.49 0.15 10.63
CA ASP A 405 -28.25 -0.63 10.64
C ASP A 405 -28.50 -2.13 10.83
N LYS A 406 -27.47 -2.91 10.48
CA LYS A 406 -27.47 -4.36 10.61
C LYS A 406 -26.17 -4.89 11.22
N VAL A 407 -26.32 -5.94 12.03
CA VAL A 407 -25.20 -6.77 12.47
C VAL A 407 -25.30 -8.10 11.70
N ASP A 408 -24.35 -8.36 10.83
CA ASP A 408 -24.28 -9.56 10.01
C ASP A 408 -23.34 -10.60 10.62
N VAL A 409 -23.93 -11.63 11.23
CA VAL A 409 -23.25 -12.79 11.82
C VAL A 409 -23.44 -14.04 10.96
N SER A 410 -23.81 -13.89 9.69
CA SER A 410 -24.03 -15.02 8.79
C SER A 410 -22.75 -15.81 8.50
N GLY A 411 -21.59 -15.16 8.59
CA GLY A 411 -20.28 -15.80 8.55
C GLY A 411 -20.08 -16.73 9.76
N ILE A 412 -20.33 -16.22 10.99
CA ILE A 412 -20.30 -17.02 12.23
C ILE A 412 -21.25 -18.22 12.15
N ARG A 413 -22.49 -18.00 11.70
CA ARG A 413 -23.46 -19.10 11.56
C ARG A 413 -22.90 -20.23 10.70
N VAL A 414 -22.30 -19.88 9.56
CA VAL A 414 -21.72 -20.86 8.63
C VAL A 414 -20.46 -21.49 9.22
N SER A 415 -19.60 -20.74 9.92
CA SER A 415 -18.41 -21.30 10.57
C SER A 415 -18.76 -22.34 11.63
N LEU A 416 -19.92 -22.18 12.30
CA LEU A 416 -20.46 -23.14 13.26
C LEU A 416 -21.24 -24.31 12.62
N GLY A 417 -21.37 -24.33 11.29
CA GLY A 417 -22.13 -25.34 10.56
C GLY A 417 -23.63 -25.32 10.86
N LYS A 418 -24.20 -24.16 11.22
CA LYS A 418 -25.60 -24.03 11.65
C LYS A 418 -26.50 -23.64 10.48
N GLY A 419 -27.67 -24.28 10.41
CA GLY A 419 -28.74 -23.86 9.51
C GLY A 419 -29.40 -22.55 9.95
N GLN A 420 -29.53 -22.34 11.26
CA GLN A 420 -30.04 -21.13 11.89
C GLN A 420 -29.44 -21.00 13.30
N LEU A 421 -29.28 -19.77 13.78
CA LEU A 421 -28.95 -19.49 15.19
C LEU A 421 -30.23 -19.52 16.06
N THR A 422 -30.10 -19.96 17.31
CA THR A 422 -31.24 -20.13 18.23
C THR A 422 -31.23 -19.06 19.31
N PHE A 423 -32.20 -18.14 19.30
CA PHE A 423 -32.32 -17.14 20.37
C PHE A 423 -32.88 -17.75 21.65
N VAL A 424 -32.18 -17.52 22.76
CA VAL A 424 -32.51 -18.03 24.11
C VAL A 424 -32.38 -16.91 25.13
N ASP A 425 -33.01 -17.08 26.30
CA ASP A 425 -32.89 -16.12 27.41
C ASP A 425 -31.60 -16.32 28.22
N ALA A 426 -31.03 -17.54 28.19
CA ALA A 426 -29.75 -17.91 28.77
C ALA A 426 -29.18 -19.13 28.04
N PHE A 427 -27.84 -19.24 27.97
CA PHE A 427 -27.17 -20.37 27.33
C PHE A 427 -27.45 -21.69 28.06
N SER A 428 -27.79 -22.73 27.29
CA SER A 428 -27.93 -24.11 27.75
C SER A 428 -26.66 -24.95 27.53
N GLY A 429 -25.67 -24.40 26.81
CA GLY A 429 -24.43 -25.08 26.43
C GLY A 429 -24.45 -25.65 25.02
N ILE A 430 -25.47 -25.33 24.21
CA ILE A 430 -25.54 -25.71 22.80
C ILE A 430 -24.87 -24.62 21.96
N SER A 431 -23.97 -25.01 21.06
CA SER A 431 -23.36 -24.10 20.08
C SER A 431 -24.40 -23.46 19.16
N GLY A 432 -24.25 -22.17 18.86
CA GLY A 432 -25.14 -21.40 18.01
C GLY A 432 -26.40 -20.88 18.72
N GLU A 433 -26.41 -20.91 20.06
CA GLU A 433 -27.39 -20.16 20.85
C GLU A 433 -27.00 -18.67 20.86
N VAL A 434 -28.01 -17.81 20.93
CA VAL A 434 -27.84 -16.35 20.90
C VAL A 434 -28.57 -15.74 22.09
N VAL A 435 -27.85 -14.93 22.86
CA VAL A 435 -28.44 -14.08 23.91
C VAL A 435 -28.35 -12.63 23.43
N LEU A 436 -29.48 -11.93 23.46
CA LEU A 436 -29.57 -10.50 23.15
C LEU A 436 -30.15 -9.78 24.38
N ALA A 437 -29.32 -8.96 25.01
CA ALA A 437 -29.68 -8.16 26.17
C ALA A 437 -29.62 -6.66 25.85
N TYR A 438 -30.37 -5.85 26.61
CA TYR A 438 -30.29 -4.39 26.56
C TYR A 438 -30.29 -3.82 27.97
N ASN A 439 -29.31 -2.97 28.26
CA ASN A 439 -29.23 -2.22 29.50
C ASN A 439 -29.75 -0.79 29.27
N PRO A 440 -30.94 -0.42 29.78
CA PRO A 440 -31.54 0.90 29.53
C PRO A 440 -30.84 2.05 30.24
N VAL A 441 -30.02 1.77 31.28
CA VAL A 441 -29.25 2.79 32.00
C VAL A 441 -28.01 3.16 31.21
N LEU A 442 -27.28 2.15 30.72
CA LEU A 442 -26.08 2.35 29.91
C LEU A 442 -26.40 2.65 28.44
N LYS A 443 -27.64 2.35 28.00
CA LYS A 443 -28.07 2.39 26.60
C LYS A 443 -27.21 1.51 25.70
N ILE A 444 -26.81 0.34 26.21
CA ILE A 444 -25.97 -0.63 25.51
C ILE A 444 -26.73 -1.94 25.36
N SER A 445 -26.76 -2.45 24.13
CA SER A 445 -27.11 -3.84 23.84
C SER A 445 -25.87 -4.74 23.90
N THR A 446 -26.06 -5.96 24.37
CA THR A 446 -25.04 -7.02 24.28
C THR A 446 -25.60 -8.16 23.45
N LEU A 447 -24.85 -8.58 22.43
CA LEU A 447 -25.12 -9.77 21.62
C LEU A 447 -24.04 -10.80 21.91
N GLU A 448 -24.47 -11.98 22.35
CA GLU A 448 -23.55 -13.10 22.58
C GLU A 448 -23.97 -14.31 21.74
N ILE A 449 -23.00 -15.00 21.14
CA ILE A 449 -23.22 -16.24 20.38
C ILE A 449 -22.33 -17.34 20.95
N SER A 450 -22.93 -18.47 21.33
CA SER A 450 -22.21 -19.58 21.95
C SER A 450 -21.40 -20.41 20.94
N GLY A 451 -20.16 -20.71 21.31
CA GLY A 451 -19.31 -21.69 20.62
C GLY A 451 -19.62 -23.14 20.99
N ALA A 452 -18.87 -24.07 20.40
CA ALA A 452 -18.83 -25.44 20.89
C ALA A 452 -18.17 -25.51 22.29
N PRO A 453 -18.37 -26.59 23.06
CA PRO A 453 -17.68 -26.76 24.34
C PRO A 453 -16.16 -26.59 24.20
N GLY A 454 -15.60 -25.59 24.88
CA GLY A 454 -14.17 -25.24 24.81
C GLY A 454 -13.79 -24.17 23.78
N GLU A 455 -14.72 -23.73 22.94
CA GLU A 455 -14.56 -22.55 22.09
C GLU A 455 -15.01 -21.29 22.85
N PRO A 456 -14.40 -20.12 22.56
CA PRO A 456 -14.87 -18.86 23.13
C PRO A 456 -16.27 -18.51 22.59
N ASN A 457 -17.04 -17.78 23.40
CA ASN A 457 -18.26 -17.13 22.91
C ASN A 457 -17.88 -15.86 22.15
N PHE A 458 -18.68 -15.55 21.13
CA PHE A 458 -18.70 -14.22 20.53
C PHE A 458 -19.43 -13.28 21.47
N VAL A 459 -18.91 -12.07 21.66
CA VAL A 459 -19.51 -11.01 22.49
C VAL A 459 -19.37 -9.70 21.75
N LEU A 460 -20.48 -9.00 21.52
CA LEU A 460 -20.52 -7.69 20.88
C LEU A 460 -21.27 -6.70 21.75
N HIS A 461 -20.70 -5.52 21.96
CA HIS A 461 -21.37 -4.40 22.60
C HIS A 461 -21.84 -3.40 21.55
N VAL A 462 -23.07 -2.91 21.71
CA VAL A 462 -23.72 -2.01 20.76
C VAL A 462 -24.28 -0.82 21.52
N GLU A 463 -23.78 0.38 21.27
CA GLU A 463 -24.37 1.63 21.78
C GLU A 463 -25.67 1.90 21.03
N GLY A 464 -26.79 1.67 21.71
CA GLY A 464 -28.11 1.62 21.10
C GLY A 464 -28.90 0.37 21.52
N GLN A 465 -30.21 0.40 21.30
CA GLN A 465 -31.07 -0.75 21.55
C GLN A 465 -31.18 -1.58 20.27
N MET A 466 -30.49 -2.72 20.21
CA MET A 466 -30.59 -3.64 19.08
C MET A 466 -31.82 -4.56 19.19
N GLN A 467 -32.45 -4.85 18.06
CA GLN A 467 -33.56 -5.80 17.96
C GLN A 467 -33.16 -7.04 17.16
N ARG A 468 -33.90 -8.14 17.33
CA ARG A 468 -33.65 -9.37 16.55
C ARG A 468 -33.75 -9.16 15.03
N SER A 469 -34.58 -8.21 14.58
CA SER A 469 -34.73 -7.83 13.16
C SER A 469 -33.51 -7.08 12.60
N ASP A 470 -32.57 -6.71 13.46
CA ASP A 470 -31.34 -6.04 13.05
C ASP A 470 -30.18 -7.02 12.83
N ILE A 471 -30.39 -8.30 13.15
CA ILE A 471 -29.37 -9.33 13.02
C ILE A 471 -29.60 -10.11 11.72
N VAL A 472 -28.59 -10.13 10.87
CA VAL A 472 -28.51 -10.99 9.68
C VAL A 472 -27.73 -12.25 10.08
N SER A 473 -28.35 -13.43 9.99
CA SER A 473 -27.73 -14.71 10.36
C SER A 473 -27.93 -15.77 9.32
#